data_AF-A0A4V2GCK7-F1
#
_entry.id   AF-A0A4V2GCK7-F1
#
_cell.length_a   1.000
_cell.length_b   1.000
_cell.length_c   1.000
_cell.angle_alpha   90.00
_cell.angle_beta   90.00
_cell.angle_gamma   90.00
#
_symmetry.space_group_name_H-M   'P 1'
#
loop_
_entity.id
_entity.type
_entity.pdbx_description
1 polymer ?
#
loop_
_entity_poly.entity_id
_entity_poly.type
_entity_poly.pdbx_seq_one_letter_code
_entity_poly.pdbx_strand_id
1 'polypeptide(L)'
;MSSDTLTTAGILLITVVAVAYGGLTLLTHLARRKPGYLDNPVRRGLWTAGHAHAGVLVLLVLVALPYLDQAEASDGMRTLIRTLLVAAPVLMPLGFFLSVPRPTDTRPNKLIWLTVAGGVSLSVGAVLLGVALL
;
A
#
# COMPACT_ATOMS: atom_id res chain seq x y z
N MET A 1 5.96 -13.49 19.26
CA MET A 1 6.03 -12.30 18.39
C MET A 1 6.82 -11.23 19.11
N SER A 2 7.73 -10.56 18.40
CA SER A 2 8.59 -9.50 18.95
C SER A 2 7.78 -8.22 19.24
N SER A 3 8.31 -7.36 20.11
CA SER A 3 7.69 -6.05 20.43
C SER A 3 7.53 -5.20 19.17
N ASP A 4 8.57 -5.10 18.33
CA ASP A 4 8.52 -4.35 17.08
C ASP A 4 7.43 -4.85 16.13
N THR A 5 7.27 -6.16 16.04
CA THR A 5 6.25 -6.79 15.21
C THR A 5 4.85 -6.44 15.71
N LEU A 6 4.62 -6.46 17.03
CA LEU A 6 3.33 -6.04 17.60
C LEU A 6 3.05 -4.55 17.37
N THR A 7 4.04 -3.68 17.58
CA THR A 7 3.90 -2.24 17.32
C THR A 7 3.59 -1.97 15.85
N THR A 8 4.30 -2.63 14.94
CA THR A 8 4.11 -2.48 13.49
C THR A 8 2.74 -2.98 13.06
N ALA A 9 2.31 -4.15 13.55
CA ALA A 9 0.99 -4.68 13.28
C ALA A 9 -0.11 -3.76 13.80
N GLY A 10 0.03 -3.21 15.01
CA GLY A 10 -0.90 -2.23 15.57
C GLY A 10 -1.02 -0.97 14.72
N ILE A 11 0.10 -0.41 14.25
CA ILE A 11 0.10 0.74 13.34
C ILE A 11 -0.62 0.40 12.02
N LEU A 12 -0.29 -0.74 11.40
CA LEU A 12 -0.92 -1.17 10.15
C LEU A 12 -2.43 -1.38 10.30
N LEU A 13 -2.88 -1.97 11.41
CA LEU A 13 -4.31 -2.12 11.70
C LEU A 13 -5.03 -0.77 11.82
N ILE A 14 -4.39 0.24 12.42
CA ILE A 14 -4.94 1.60 12.45
C ILE A 14 -5.07 2.17 11.04
N THR A 15 -4.10 1.92 10.15
CA THR A 15 -4.19 2.39 8.76
C THR A 15 -5.37 1.81 7.97
N VAL A 16 -5.93 0.67 8.39
CA VAL A 16 -7.14 0.08 7.77
C VAL A 16 -8.32 1.07 7.83
N VAL A 17 -8.38 1.96 8.81
CA VAL A 17 -9.40 3.02 8.88
C VAL A 17 -9.30 3.95 7.65
N ALA A 18 -8.08 4.30 7.23
CA ALA A 18 -7.86 5.10 6.02
C ALA A 18 -8.23 4.31 4.75
N VAL A 19 -7.97 3.00 4.72
CA VAL A 19 -8.39 2.13 3.62
C VAL A 19 -9.92 2.10 3.51
N ALA A 20 -10.62 1.91 4.63
CA ALA A 20 -12.08 1.91 4.69
C ALA A 20 -12.68 3.26 4.25
N TYR A 21 -12.07 4.37 4.68
CA TYR A 21 -12.45 5.70 4.21
C TYR A 21 -12.26 5.86 2.68
N GLY A 22 -11.16 5.33 2.14
CA GLY A 22 -10.93 5.26 0.70
C GLY A 22 -12.06 4.50 -0.01
N GLY A 23 -12.44 3.33 0.50
CA GLY A 23 -13.53 2.52 -0.05
C GLY A 23 -14.88 3.25 -0.02
N LEU A 24 -15.22 3.88 1.11
CA LEU A 24 -16.42 4.71 1.23
C LEU A 24 -16.40 5.89 0.24
N THR A 25 -15.23 6.49 0.02
CA THR A 25 -15.05 7.56 -0.96
C THR A 25 -15.35 7.07 -2.37
N LEU A 26 -14.79 5.92 -2.79
CA LEU A 26 -15.08 5.34 -4.11
C LEU A 26 -16.56 4.99 -4.26
N LEU A 27 -17.15 4.34 -3.26
CA LEU A 27 -18.57 4.01 -3.23
C LEU A 27 -19.44 5.26 -3.37
N THR A 28 -19.11 6.34 -2.65
CA THR A 28 -19.83 7.61 -2.72
C THR A 28 -19.70 8.25 -4.10
N HIS A 29 -18.53 8.18 -4.73
CA HIS A 29 -18.32 8.71 -6.08
C HIS A 29 -19.17 7.96 -7.12
N LEU A 30 -19.27 6.63 -7.00
CA LEU A 30 -20.13 5.79 -7.83
C LEU A 30 -21.61 6.08 -7.58
N ALA A 31 -22.06 5.98 -6.33
CA ALA A 31 -23.47 6.10 -5.94
C ALA A 31 -24.04 7.49 -6.28
N ARG A 32 -23.24 8.55 -6.09
CA ARG A 32 -23.67 9.93 -6.37
C ARG A 32 -23.30 10.41 -7.78
N ARG A 33 -22.79 9.53 -8.66
CA ARG A 33 -22.35 9.87 -10.02
C ARG A 33 -21.50 11.14 -10.08
N LYS A 34 -20.49 11.23 -9.21
CA LYS A 34 -19.65 12.43 -9.09
C LYS A 34 -18.98 12.74 -10.46
N PRO A 35 -19.08 13.98 -10.96
CA PRO A 35 -18.40 14.38 -12.19
C PRO A 35 -16.90 14.13 -12.14
N GLY A 36 -16.31 13.68 -13.25
CA GLY A 36 -14.90 13.31 -13.38
C GLY A 36 -14.51 12.01 -12.66
N TYR A 37 -15.48 11.12 -12.38
CA TYR A 37 -15.19 9.77 -11.87
C TYR A 37 -15.76 8.67 -12.76
N LEU A 38 -17.03 8.74 -13.17
CA LEU A 38 -17.61 7.74 -14.08
C LEU A 38 -17.21 7.97 -15.54
N ASP A 39 -17.05 9.23 -15.91
CA ASP A 39 -16.69 9.78 -17.22
C ASP A 39 -15.16 9.91 -17.42
N ASN A 40 -14.36 9.70 -16.39
CA ASN A 40 -12.90 9.70 -16.46
C ASN A 40 -12.34 8.29 -16.16
N PRO A 41 -12.10 7.45 -17.18
CA PRO A 41 -11.67 6.06 -16.97
C PRO A 41 -10.29 5.94 -16.33
N VAL A 42 -9.38 6.90 -16.60
CA VAL A 42 -8.03 6.92 -16.02
C VAL A 42 -8.09 7.16 -14.52
N ARG A 43 -8.83 8.19 -14.09
CA ARG A 43 -9.00 8.49 -12.67
C ARG A 43 -9.73 7.37 -11.93
N ARG A 44 -10.79 6.82 -12.52
CA ARG A 44 -11.52 5.67 -11.94
C ARG A 44 -10.59 4.47 -11.75
N GLY A 45 -9.80 4.12 -12.76
CA GLY A 45 -8.88 2.99 -12.73
C GLY A 45 -7.81 3.16 -11.65
N LEU A 46 -7.12 4.31 -11.64
CA LEU A 46 -6.04 4.58 -10.69
C LEU A 46 -6.56 4.64 -9.24
N TRP A 47 -7.68 5.32 -8.98
CA TRP A 47 -8.23 5.39 -7.62
C TRP A 47 -8.74 4.02 -7.12
N THR A 48 -9.33 3.21 -8.00
CA THR A 48 -9.73 1.84 -7.68
C THR A 48 -8.50 0.98 -7.37
N ALA A 49 -7.45 1.07 -8.19
CA ALA A 49 -6.19 0.38 -7.95
C ALA A 49 -5.54 0.82 -6.62
N GLY A 50 -5.57 2.12 -6.31
CA GLY A 50 -5.08 2.67 -5.05
C GLY A 50 -5.75 2.07 -3.82
N HIS A 51 -7.09 2.01 -3.81
CA HIS A 51 -7.83 1.40 -2.71
C HIS A 51 -7.56 -0.11 -2.59
N ALA A 52 -7.57 -0.84 -3.71
CA ALA A 52 -7.34 -2.28 -3.72
C ALA A 52 -5.93 -2.64 -3.21
N HIS A 53 -4.89 -1.93 -3.70
CA HIS A 53 -3.52 -2.17 -3.26
C HIS A 53 -3.31 -1.79 -1.80
N ALA A 54 -3.93 -0.71 -1.30
CA ALA A 54 -3.82 -0.34 0.11
C ALA A 54 -4.30 -1.49 1.02
N GLY A 55 -5.48 -2.06 0.73
CA GLY A 55 -6.03 -3.15 1.53
C GLY A 55 -5.22 -4.43 1.44
N VAL A 56 -4.94 -4.92 0.23
CA VAL A 56 -4.24 -6.21 0.04
C VAL A 56 -2.80 -6.17 0.54
N LEU A 57 -2.10 -5.04 0.38
CA LEU A 57 -0.72 -4.92 0.85
C LEU A 57 -0.64 -4.78 2.37
N VAL A 58 -1.58 -4.07 3.02
CA VAL A 58 -1.65 -4.08 4.50
C VAL A 58 -1.85 -5.52 5.01
N LEU A 59 -2.77 -6.28 4.40
CA LEU A 59 -3.01 -7.68 4.76
C LEU A 59 -1.75 -8.54 4.55
N LEU A 60 -1.11 -8.41 3.39
CA LEU A 60 0.12 -9.13 3.08
C LEU A 60 1.21 -8.86 4.12
N VAL A 61 1.44 -7.60 4.49
CA VAL A 61 2.46 -7.25 5.49
C VAL A 61 2.11 -7.82 6.86
N LEU A 62 0.85 -7.74 7.29
CA LEU A 62 0.39 -8.35 8.55
C LEU A 62 0.63 -9.87 8.58
N VAL A 63 0.43 -10.55 7.45
CA VAL A 63 0.74 -11.98 7.29
C VAL A 63 2.25 -12.23 7.25
N ALA A 64 3.05 -11.32 6.69
CA ALA A 64 4.50 -11.45 6.59
C ALA A 64 5.25 -11.26 7.92
N LEU A 65 4.75 -10.40 8.80
CA LEU A 65 5.42 -10.04 10.07
C LEU A 65 5.74 -11.24 10.98
N PRO A 66 4.84 -12.22 11.20
CA PRO A 66 5.16 -13.44 11.96
C PRO A 66 6.30 -14.29 11.36
N TYR A 67 6.49 -14.26 10.04
CA TYR A 67 7.60 -14.96 9.39
C TYR A 67 8.91 -14.19 9.57
N LEU A 68 8.87 -12.86 9.54
CA LEU A 68 10.06 -12.03 9.79
C LEU A 68 10.65 -12.26 11.20
N ASP A 69 9.80 -12.51 12.20
CA ASP A 69 10.26 -12.87 13.55
C ASP A 69 10.98 -14.23 13.60
N GLN A 70 10.70 -15.12 12.65
CA GLN A 70 11.28 -16.47 12.55
C GLN A 70 12.48 -16.54 11.61
N ALA A 71 12.69 -15.55 10.76
CA ALA A 71 13.77 -15.51 9.79
C ALA A 71 15.15 -15.39 10.46
N GLU A 72 16.14 -16.10 9.93
CA GLU A 72 17.53 -15.99 10.35
C GLU A 72 18.17 -14.75 9.71
N ALA A 73 18.03 -13.62 10.38
CA ALA A 73 18.53 -12.34 9.90
C ALA A 73 19.05 -11.51 11.08
N SER A 74 20.10 -10.71 10.83
CA SER A 74 20.57 -9.72 11.81
C SER A 74 19.48 -8.69 12.10
N ASP A 75 19.55 -8.04 13.26
CA ASP A 75 18.55 -7.04 13.65
C ASP A 75 18.41 -5.92 12.62
N GLY A 76 19.53 -5.43 12.07
CA GLY A 76 19.53 -4.42 11.01
C GLY A 76 18.84 -4.90 9.72
N MET A 77 19.05 -6.16 9.33
CA MET A 77 18.37 -6.75 8.17
C MET A 77 16.87 -6.91 8.43
N ARG A 78 16.47 -7.34 9.63
CA ARG A 78 15.06 -7.44 10.01
C ARG A 78 14.37 -6.07 9.97
N THR A 79 15.02 -5.03 10.49
CA THR A 79 14.52 -3.65 10.39
C THR A 79 14.35 -3.22 8.93
N LEU A 80 15.36 -3.45 8.08
CA LEU A 80 15.27 -3.11 6.65
C LEU A 80 14.11 -3.82 5.96
N ILE A 81 13.97 -5.14 6.12
CA ILE A 81 12.87 -5.93 5.53
C ILE A 81 11.53 -5.37 5.99
N ARG A 82 11.37 -5.11 7.28
CA ARG A 82 10.14 -4.54 7.85
C ARG A 82 9.81 -3.20 7.22
N THR A 83 10.78 -2.29 7.14
CA THR A 83 10.58 -0.97 6.54
C THR A 83 10.18 -1.07 5.08
N LEU A 84 10.84 -1.94 4.30
CA LEU A 84 10.51 -2.15 2.88
C LEU A 84 9.09 -2.68 2.69
N LEU A 85 8.69 -3.66 3.49
CA LEU A 85 7.35 -4.23 3.45
C LEU A 85 6.29 -3.20 3.85
N VAL A 86 6.51 -2.43 4.93
CA VAL A 86 5.58 -1.40 5.42
C VAL A 86 5.49 -0.19 4.49
N ALA A 87 6.57 0.16 3.79
CA ALA A 87 6.55 1.29 2.85
C ALA A 87 5.64 1.02 1.63
N ALA A 88 5.51 -0.24 1.20
CA ALA A 88 4.69 -0.61 0.05
C ALA A 88 3.19 -0.22 0.15
N PRO A 89 2.43 -0.58 1.21
CA PRO A 89 1.04 -0.17 1.37
C PRO A 89 0.83 1.34 1.57
N VAL A 90 1.90 2.12 1.76
CA VAL A 90 1.84 3.58 1.87
C VAL A 90 2.15 4.24 0.53
N LEU A 91 3.33 3.96 -0.02
CA LEU A 91 3.82 4.61 -1.25
C LEU A 91 2.92 4.28 -2.44
N MET A 92 2.51 3.01 -2.57
CA MET A 92 1.82 2.57 -3.77
C MET A 92 0.43 3.18 -3.92
N PRO A 93 -0.43 3.17 -2.88
CA PRO A 93 -1.72 3.85 -2.93
C PRO A 93 -1.59 5.36 -3.08
N LEU A 94 -0.62 6.00 -2.40
CA LEU A 94 -0.38 7.43 -2.54
C LEU A 94 -0.05 7.80 -4.00
N GLY A 95 0.78 7.02 -4.69
CA GLY A 95 1.06 7.26 -6.11
C GLY A 95 -0.18 7.14 -6.99
N PHE A 96 -1.02 6.14 -6.73
CA PHE A 96 -2.27 5.95 -7.47
C PHE A 96 -3.26 7.10 -7.27
N PHE A 97 -3.49 7.54 -6.03
CA PHE A 97 -4.43 8.64 -5.75
C PHE A 97 -3.88 10.01 -6.17
N LEU A 98 -2.63 10.32 -5.82
CA LEU A 98 -2.04 11.64 -6.02
C LEU A 98 -1.52 11.88 -7.43
N SER A 99 -1.44 10.84 -8.28
CA SER A 99 -1.12 11.03 -9.70
C SER A 99 -2.28 11.63 -10.49
N VAL A 100 -3.52 11.50 -10.02
CA VAL A 100 -4.74 12.05 -10.67
C VAL A 100 -5.69 12.67 -9.62
N PRO A 101 -5.26 13.71 -8.89
CA PRO A 101 -6.04 14.27 -7.79
C PRO A 101 -7.28 15.04 -8.27
N ARG A 102 -7.24 15.63 -9.47
CA ARG A 102 -8.33 16.46 -9.99
C ARG A 102 -9.29 15.61 -10.84
N PRO A 103 -10.60 15.90 -10.82
CA PRO A 103 -11.58 15.18 -11.64
C PRO A 103 -11.30 15.23 -13.16
N THR A 104 -10.63 16.29 -13.62
CA THR A 104 -10.27 16.51 -15.02
C THR A 104 -8.93 15.87 -15.44
N ASP A 105 -8.20 15.24 -14.52
CA ASP A 105 -6.90 14.64 -14.85
C ASP A 105 -7.09 13.36 -15.67
N THR A 106 -6.76 13.42 -16.96
CA THR A 106 -6.86 12.29 -17.91
C THR A 106 -5.52 11.56 -18.11
N ARG A 107 -4.47 11.98 -17.40
CA ARG A 107 -3.16 11.33 -17.38
C ARG A 107 -2.52 11.49 -16.00
N PRO A 108 -1.75 10.50 -15.53
CA PRO A 108 -1.06 10.61 -14.25
C PRO A 108 0.06 11.67 -14.31
N ASN A 109 0.21 12.43 -13.23
CA ASN A 109 1.37 13.29 -12.99
C ASN A 109 2.57 12.46 -12.45
N LYS A 110 3.70 13.15 -12.19
CA LYS A 110 4.95 12.51 -11.75
C LYS A 110 4.84 11.73 -10.42
N LEU A 111 3.83 11.98 -9.59
CA LEU A 111 3.64 11.24 -8.34
C LEU A 111 3.31 9.75 -8.57
N ILE A 112 3.00 9.33 -9.81
CA ILE A 112 2.90 7.92 -10.17
C ILE A 112 4.20 7.14 -9.89
N TRP A 113 5.35 7.81 -9.82
CA TRP A 113 6.61 7.18 -9.42
C TRP A 113 6.60 6.65 -7.99
N LEU A 114 5.72 7.14 -7.10
CA LEU A 114 5.50 6.54 -5.78
C LEU A 114 4.93 5.11 -5.89
N THR A 115 4.10 4.84 -6.90
CA THR A 115 3.60 3.50 -7.18
C THR A 115 4.73 2.56 -7.54
N VAL A 116 5.66 3.02 -8.39
CA VAL A 116 6.85 2.25 -8.78
C VAL A 116 7.76 2.03 -7.56
N ALA A 117 8.02 3.07 -6.77
CA ALA A 117 8.83 2.97 -5.56
C ALA A 117 8.22 1.98 -4.54
N GLY A 118 6.91 2.02 -4.34
CA GLY A 118 6.20 1.05 -3.50
C GLY A 118 6.29 -0.38 -4.02
N GLY A 119 6.21 -0.57 -5.35
CA GLY A 119 6.39 -1.87 -5.98
C GLY A 119 7.80 -2.43 -5.80
N VAL A 120 8.83 -1.60 -6.03
CA VAL A 120 10.23 -1.98 -5.79
C VAL A 120 10.45 -2.31 -4.32
N SER A 121 9.94 -1.48 -3.41
CA SER A 121 10.03 -1.71 -1.96
C SER A 121 9.44 -3.06 -1.57
N LEU A 122 8.24 -3.37 -2.06
CA LEU A 122 7.59 -4.66 -1.84
C LEU A 122 8.43 -5.82 -2.37
N SER A 123 8.88 -5.74 -3.62
CA SER A 123 9.63 -6.82 -4.27
C SER A 123 10.94 -7.10 -3.54
N VAL A 124 11.71 -6.06 -3.20
CA VAL A 124 12.96 -6.23 -2.45
C VAL A 124 12.70 -6.77 -1.06
N GLY A 125 11.73 -6.23 -0.33
CA GLY A 125 11.38 -6.71 1.02
C GLY A 125 10.93 -8.18 1.02
N ALA A 126 10.10 -8.57 0.05
CA ALA A 126 9.62 -9.93 -0.09
C ALA A 126 10.74 -10.92 -0.46
N VAL A 127 11.63 -10.54 -1.40
CA VAL A 127 12.79 -11.38 -1.77
C VAL A 127 13.73 -11.55 -0.58
N LEU A 128 14.06 -10.47 0.13
CA LEU A 128 14.94 -10.54 1.31
C LEU A 128 14.34 -11.42 2.42
N LEU A 129 13.05 -11.27 2.70
CA LEU A 129 12.36 -12.13 3.67
C LEU A 129 12.36 -13.59 3.21
N GLY A 130 12.03 -13.84 1.95
CA GLY A 130 12.00 -15.19 1.39
C GLY A 130 13.37 -15.87 1.47
N VAL A 131 14.45 -15.16 1.15
CA VAL A 131 15.82 -15.67 1.27
C VAL A 131 16.21 -15.91 2.72
N ALA A 132 15.86 -15.01 3.64
CA ALA A 132 16.19 -15.16 5.07
C ALA A 132 15.40 -16.28 5.78
N LEU A 133 14.39 -16.85 5.12
CA LEU A 133 13.60 -17.99 5.61
C LEU A 133 14.11 -19.34 5.08
N LEU A 134 15.03 -19.34 4.11
CA LEU A 134 15.62 -20.53 3.49
C LEU A 134 17.01 -20.82 4.06
#